data_AF-A0A939Y344-F1
#
_entry.id   AF-A0A939Y344-F1
#
_cell.length_a   1.000
_cell.length_b   1.000
_cell.length_c   1.000
_cell.angle_alpha   90.00
_cell.angle_beta   90.00
_cell.angle_gamma   90.00
#
_symmetry.space_group_name_H-M   'P 1'
#
loop_
_entity.id
_entity.type
_entity.pdbx_description
1 polymer ?
#
loop_
_entity_poly.entity_id
_entity_poly.type
_entity_poly.pdbx_seq_one_letter_code
_entity_poly.pdbx_strand_id
1 'polypeptide(L)'
;MLSDKEKRELEKAASSVQDAWLAELDEEIGGIGAEPPAGMKERLAQAYRDAQAEQTGKAEPKKKRSPRRPVLRWALSAVAMLIVLIGSWLAFDKTARAEASDWMKSVLGIESTAQEAYDRLLRFLGGTPDQRDRYRDPKGEAWRPVFGGAWLNGEKNLVVAVTDDSSEVTKVFQDVLRFDSAQFRKVKYSYDELYDTYETIHERLKAEPFQGLAAYSVNVEENRIDLSFAEDAIDVQYRFLTWLDADVRKIDLFGFDSEPIWIIRDQEDADLKLANDLAAEGLLESCRLTQLGDVEAARTPAQELPPEMLQDIEEYMQYKAESEFTVTRLDKQVVEEGDLIRISYRPYTKTQFLEMNSIELPCRCGGETAPGLEAIQSSVTPGRRVGESYTIDYAGAPYDTDEPVFCDITILYIYRAEPHELDDAFVQEFTEYSSVEEWRDALIRGKMSWGSVPNAWHQVLEKLLPVCQFELDEDRIREKMTDPQMAKAAIREYLLVQAIAEHYGIAVTDADVQAYISEHQIYLYGLPGTALTACKWRAMREKVIEKMTE
;
A
#
# COMPACT_ATOMS: atom_id res chain seq x y z
N MET A 1 -10.87 58.71 -26.67
CA MET A 1 -11.57 58.98 -25.40
C MET A 1 -12.88 58.25 -25.45
N LEU A 2 -13.02 57.22 -24.62
CA LEU A 2 -14.30 56.55 -24.39
C LEU A 2 -15.27 57.58 -23.82
N SER A 3 -16.51 57.57 -24.32
CA SER A 3 -17.60 58.31 -23.70
C SER A 3 -17.82 57.81 -22.27
N ASP A 4 -18.39 58.65 -21.40
CA ASP A 4 -18.64 58.25 -20.01
C ASP A 4 -19.58 57.04 -19.91
N LYS A 5 -20.42 56.82 -20.93
CA LYS A 5 -21.23 55.61 -21.05
C LYS A 5 -20.37 54.37 -21.31
N GLU A 6 -19.43 54.43 -22.26
CA GLU A 6 -18.54 53.31 -22.59
C GLU A 6 -17.56 52.99 -21.44
N LYS A 7 -17.13 54.00 -20.67
CA LYS A 7 -16.34 53.77 -19.45
C LYS A 7 -17.13 53.02 -18.39
N ARG A 8 -18.39 53.41 -18.15
CA ARG A 8 -19.27 52.72 -17.20
C ARG A 8 -19.61 51.28 -17.62
N GLU A 9 -19.77 51.04 -18.93
CA GLU A 9 -20.00 49.68 -19.44
C GLU A 9 -18.74 48.81 -19.30
N LEU A 10 -17.54 49.37 -19.51
CA LEU A 10 -16.27 48.69 -19.25
C LEU A 10 -16.04 48.41 -17.77
N GLU A 11 -16.32 49.36 -16.88
CA GLU A 11 -16.24 49.17 -15.42
C GLU A 11 -17.21 48.09 -14.95
N LYS A 12 -18.43 48.05 -15.50
CA LYS A 12 -19.42 47.02 -15.20
C LYS A 12 -19.00 45.64 -15.70
N ALA A 13 -18.41 45.55 -16.89
CA ALA A 13 -17.89 44.30 -17.43
C ALA A 13 -16.68 43.78 -16.63
N ALA A 14 -15.77 44.67 -16.22
CA ALA A 14 -14.63 44.32 -15.39
C ALA A 14 -15.06 43.83 -14.00
N SER A 15 -16.03 44.49 -13.37
CA SER A 15 -16.63 44.03 -12.11
C SER A 15 -17.26 42.65 -12.28
N SER A 16 -18.01 42.42 -13.36
CA SER A 16 -18.66 41.12 -13.61
C SER A 16 -17.68 39.98 -13.83
N VAL A 17 -16.51 40.24 -14.41
CA VAL A 17 -15.44 39.24 -14.59
C VAL A 17 -14.74 38.96 -13.26
N GLN A 18 -14.50 39.99 -12.46
CA GLN A 18 -13.95 39.84 -11.11
C GLN A 18 -14.89 39.04 -10.20
N ASP A 19 -16.19 39.29 -10.26
CA ASP A 19 -17.20 38.57 -9.48
C ASP A 19 -17.32 37.10 -9.90
N ALA A 20 -17.23 36.81 -11.22
CA ALA A 20 -17.23 35.43 -11.73
C ALA A 20 -15.97 34.67 -11.31
N TRP A 21 -14.80 35.30 -11.38
CA TRP A 21 -13.54 34.69 -10.96
C TRP A 21 -13.48 34.42 -9.45
N LEU A 22 -14.02 35.33 -8.63
CA LEU A 22 -14.13 35.12 -7.17
C LEU A 22 -15.10 34.00 -6.81
N ALA A 23 -16.16 33.79 -7.60
CA ALA A 23 -17.11 32.68 -7.41
C ALA A 23 -16.47 31.32 -7.75
N GLU A 24 -15.71 31.25 -8.84
CA GLU A 24 -14.97 30.05 -9.25
C GLU A 24 -13.88 29.69 -8.22
N LEU A 25 -13.20 30.70 -7.65
CA LEU A 25 -12.22 30.49 -6.58
C LEU A 25 -12.87 30.00 -5.27
N ASP A 26 -14.09 30.46 -4.95
CA ASP A 26 -14.84 29.99 -3.78
C ASP A 26 -15.33 28.54 -3.96
N GLU A 27 -15.61 28.12 -5.20
CA GLU A 27 -15.97 26.73 -5.54
C GLU A 27 -14.76 25.80 -5.42
N GLU A 28 -13.58 26.23 -5.89
CA GLU A 28 -12.33 25.47 -5.73
C GLU A 28 -11.86 25.38 -4.27
N ILE A 29 -11.97 26.47 -3.49
CA ILE A 29 -11.57 26.47 -2.07
C ILE A 29 -12.59 25.71 -1.21
N GLY A 30 -13.89 25.80 -1.53
CA GLY A 30 -14.96 25.07 -0.84
C GLY A 30 -14.84 23.54 -0.96
N GLY A 31 -14.20 23.04 -2.02
CA GLY A 31 -13.90 21.62 -2.20
C GLY A 31 -12.81 21.06 -1.28
N ILE A 32 -12.06 21.91 -0.56
CA ILE A 32 -10.90 21.50 0.26
C ILE A 32 -11.23 21.49 1.76
N GLY A 33 -12.49 21.76 2.15
CA GLY A 33 -12.97 21.57 3.53
C GLY A 33 -12.35 22.48 4.60
N ALA A 34 -11.51 23.45 4.23
CA ALA A 34 -10.87 24.38 5.16
C ALA A 34 -11.30 25.83 4.88
N GLU A 35 -11.74 26.55 5.92
CA GLU A 35 -12.02 27.99 5.81
C GLU A 35 -10.72 28.76 5.49
N PRO A 36 -10.70 29.58 4.43
CA PRO A 36 -9.51 30.35 4.09
C PRO A 36 -9.16 31.36 5.20
N PRO A 37 -7.87 31.62 5.46
CA PRO A 37 -7.44 32.56 6.50
C PRO A 37 -8.08 33.95 6.33
N ALA A 38 -8.50 34.55 7.46
CA ALA A 38 -9.12 35.86 7.47
C ALA A 38 -8.25 36.91 6.76
N GLY A 39 -8.83 37.62 5.78
CA GLY A 39 -8.18 38.68 5.02
C GLY A 39 -7.44 38.23 3.75
N MET A 40 -7.41 36.94 3.41
CA MET A 40 -6.80 36.45 2.16
C MET A 40 -7.50 37.01 0.91
N LYS A 41 -8.83 37.12 0.93
CA LYS A 41 -9.63 37.71 -0.16
C LYS A 41 -9.26 39.17 -0.43
N GLU A 42 -9.06 39.98 0.62
CA GLU A 42 -8.65 41.39 0.46
C GLU A 42 -7.22 41.54 -0.05
N ARG A 43 -6.31 40.62 0.31
CA ARG A 43 -4.92 40.65 -0.18
C ARG A 43 -4.83 40.29 -1.67
N LEU A 44 -5.61 39.30 -2.13
CA LEU A 44 -5.69 38.94 -3.54
C LEU A 44 -6.37 40.04 -4.38
N ALA A 45 -7.47 40.63 -3.88
CA ALA A 45 -8.11 41.76 -4.53
C ALA A 45 -7.18 42.98 -4.64
N GLN A 46 -6.32 43.21 -3.63
CA GLN A 46 -5.34 44.28 -3.67
C GLN A 46 -4.22 44.01 -4.70
N ALA A 47 -3.67 42.79 -4.72
CA ALA A 47 -2.64 42.39 -5.69
C ALA A 47 -3.12 42.53 -7.15
N TYR A 48 -4.39 42.21 -7.42
CA TYR A 48 -4.99 42.39 -8.74
C TYR A 48 -5.11 43.88 -9.14
N ARG A 49 -5.52 44.74 -8.20
CA ARG A 49 -5.61 46.19 -8.43
C ARG A 49 -4.23 46.81 -8.70
N ASP A 50 -3.21 46.36 -7.99
CA ASP A 50 -1.84 46.83 -8.15
C ASP A 50 -1.28 46.42 -9.53
N ALA A 51 -1.56 45.20 -9.99
CA ALA A 51 -1.19 44.73 -11.34
C ALA A 51 -1.88 45.51 -12.48
N GLN A 52 -3.16 45.90 -12.31
CA GLN A 52 -3.85 46.76 -13.27
C GLN A 52 -3.29 48.19 -13.30
N ALA A 53 -2.89 48.72 -12.15
CA ALA A 53 -2.29 50.05 -12.04
C ALA A 53 -0.92 50.10 -12.76
N GLU A 54 -0.15 49.01 -12.69
CA GLU A 54 1.15 48.88 -13.34
C GLU A 54 1.05 48.82 -14.89
N GLN A 55 0.00 48.18 -15.41
CA GLN A 55 -0.25 48.10 -16.86
C GLN A 55 -0.69 49.44 -17.52
N THR A 56 -1.16 50.42 -16.76
CA THR A 56 -1.71 51.67 -17.32
C THR A 56 -0.70 52.83 -17.40
N GLY A 57 0.60 52.55 -17.28
CA GLY A 57 1.71 53.50 -17.39
C GLY A 57 1.86 54.21 -18.75
N LYS A 58 1.13 55.33 -18.91
CA LYS A 58 1.30 56.54 -19.75
C LYS A 58 2.26 56.52 -20.97
N ALA A 59 1.69 56.76 -22.17
CA ALA A 59 2.23 57.68 -23.18
C ALA A 59 1.15 58.19 -24.17
N GLU A 60 0.92 59.50 -24.20
CA GLU A 60 0.30 60.30 -25.29
C GLU A 60 1.43 61.14 -25.96
N PRO A 61 1.29 61.82 -27.14
CA PRO A 61 0.14 61.98 -28.06
C PRO A 61 0.47 62.00 -29.59
N LYS A 62 -0.56 62.00 -30.49
CA LYS A 62 -0.92 63.13 -31.40
C LYS A 62 -2.02 62.79 -32.44
N LYS A 63 -2.84 63.83 -32.71
CA LYS A 63 -4.12 63.89 -33.45
C LYS A 63 -3.98 63.88 -34.99
N LYS A 64 -5.00 63.35 -35.72
CA LYS A 64 -5.84 64.11 -36.70
C LYS A 64 -7.04 63.31 -37.31
N ARG A 65 -8.22 63.93 -37.20
CA ARG A 65 -9.46 64.02 -38.02
C ARG A 65 -10.11 62.79 -38.75
N SER A 66 -11.45 62.81 -38.65
CA SER A 66 -12.55 61.92 -39.10
C SER A 66 -12.89 62.00 -40.61
N PRO A 67 -13.97 61.38 -41.18
CA PRO A 67 -14.99 60.46 -40.63
C PRO A 67 -15.37 59.23 -41.52
N ARG A 68 -16.32 58.40 -41.02
CA ARG A 68 -17.21 57.40 -41.69
C ARG A 68 -16.68 55.98 -41.95
N ARG A 69 -17.16 55.04 -41.10
CA ARG A 69 -17.97 53.83 -41.40
C ARG A 69 -17.99 52.91 -40.14
N PRO A 70 -19.15 52.50 -39.60
CA PRO A 70 -19.19 51.87 -38.27
C PRO A 70 -18.87 50.36 -38.25
N VAL A 71 -18.60 49.71 -39.40
CA VAL A 71 -18.49 48.24 -39.44
C VAL A 71 -17.03 47.74 -39.38
N LEU A 72 -16.03 48.58 -39.73
CA LEU A 72 -14.62 48.16 -39.76
C LEU A 72 -13.90 48.25 -38.40
N ARG A 73 -14.45 49.02 -37.44
CA ARG A 73 -13.84 49.19 -36.11
C ARG A 73 -14.01 47.98 -35.20
N TRP A 74 -15.13 47.27 -35.33
CA TRP A 74 -15.36 46.04 -34.57
C TRP A 74 -14.45 44.90 -35.02
N ALA A 75 -14.21 44.78 -36.34
CA ALA A 75 -13.26 43.82 -36.87
C ALA A 75 -11.80 44.12 -36.46
N LEU A 76 -11.38 45.38 -36.48
CA LEU A 76 -10.03 45.78 -36.06
C LEU A 76 -9.82 45.66 -34.54
N SER A 77 -10.85 45.96 -33.72
CA SER A 77 -10.78 45.73 -32.27
C SER A 77 -10.80 44.24 -31.93
N ALA A 78 -11.60 43.42 -32.63
CA ALA A 78 -11.60 41.96 -32.44
C ALA A 78 -10.26 41.34 -32.85
N VAL A 79 -9.65 41.77 -33.97
CA VAL A 79 -8.33 41.31 -34.39
C VAL A 79 -7.23 41.79 -33.44
N ALA A 80 -7.29 43.02 -32.94
CA ALA A 80 -6.34 43.49 -31.93
C ALA A 80 -6.48 42.72 -30.61
N MET A 81 -7.70 42.42 -30.16
CA MET A 81 -7.98 41.63 -28.97
C MET A 81 -7.53 40.17 -29.15
N LEU A 82 -7.72 39.60 -30.35
CA LEU A 82 -7.21 38.27 -30.70
C LEU A 82 -5.68 38.24 -30.71
N ILE A 83 -5.01 39.29 -31.22
CA ILE A 83 -3.54 39.40 -31.19
C ILE A 83 -3.03 39.58 -29.76
N VAL A 84 -3.73 40.32 -28.90
CA VAL A 84 -3.38 40.41 -27.47
C VAL A 84 -3.64 39.09 -26.75
N LEU A 85 -4.75 38.39 -27.03
CA LEU A 85 -5.04 37.08 -26.45
C LEU A 85 -4.04 36.02 -26.91
N ILE A 86 -3.71 35.96 -28.20
CA ILE A 86 -2.67 35.07 -28.75
C ILE A 86 -1.29 35.45 -28.20
N GLY A 87 -0.99 36.75 -28.07
CA GLY A 87 0.25 37.25 -27.47
C GLY A 87 0.37 36.92 -25.98
N SER A 88 -0.72 37.00 -25.22
CA SER A 88 -0.80 36.60 -23.81
C SER A 88 -0.72 35.08 -23.65
N TRP A 89 -1.30 34.30 -24.55
CA TRP A 89 -1.17 32.82 -24.56
C TRP A 89 0.27 32.38 -24.87
N LEU A 90 0.91 33.03 -25.86
CA LEU A 90 2.33 32.81 -26.20
C LEU A 90 3.29 33.36 -25.12
N ALA A 91 2.88 34.37 -24.35
CA ALA A 91 3.63 34.87 -23.20
C ALA A 91 3.49 33.94 -21.99
N PHE A 92 2.30 33.39 -21.73
CA PHE A 92 2.05 32.37 -20.71
C PHE A 92 2.89 31.11 -20.96
N ASP A 93 3.03 30.71 -22.22
CA ASP A 93 3.91 29.62 -22.65
C ASP A 93 5.40 29.94 -22.43
N LYS A 94 5.81 31.21 -22.47
CA LYS A 94 7.21 31.60 -22.17
C LYS A 94 7.51 31.68 -20.69
N THR A 95 6.60 32.24 -19.88
CA THR A 95 6.79 32.32 -18.42
C THR A 95 6.67 30.94 -17.78
N ALA A 96 5.67 30.13 -18.17
CA ALA A 96 5.54 28.75 -17.71
C ALA A 96 6.72 27.87 -18.17
N ARG A 97 7.26 28.06 -19.39
CA ARG A 97 8.50 27.37 -19.80
C ARG A 97 9.73 27.87 -19.07
N ALA A 98 9.80 29.15 -18.70
CA ALA A 98 10.91 29.69 -17.93
C ALA A 98 10.86 29.17 -16.49
N GLU A 99 9.69 29.17 -15.85
CA GLU A 99 9.46 28.60 -14.51
C GLU A 99 9.65 27.07 -14.51
N ALA A 100 9.13 26.35 -15.49
CA ALA A 100 9.38 24.91 -15.64
C ALA A 100 10.85 24.61 -15.96
N SER A 101 11.54 25.46 -16.74
CA SER A 101 12.96 25.32 -17.02
C SER A 101 13.82 25.62 -15.80
N ASP A 102 13.47 26.61 -14.99
CA ASP A 102 14.21 26.97 -13.77
C ASP A 102 13.91 25.98 -12.64
N TRP A 103 12.69 25.46 -12.55
CA TRP A 103 12.34 24.32 -11.71
C TRP A 103 13.08 23.05 -12.17
N MET A 104 13.11 22.71 -13.47
CA MET A 104 13.90 21.59 -13.99
C MET A 104 15.40 21.76 -13.72
N LYS A 105 15.96 22.97 -13.87
CA LYS A 105 17.37 23.23 -13.50
C LYS A 105 17.59 23.07 -12.00
N SER A 106 16.62 23.46 -11.16
CA SER A 106 16.67 23.28 -9.72
C SER A 106 16.62 21.79 -9.34
N VAL A 107 15.68 21.03 -9.89
CA VAL A 107 15.53 19.58 -9.64
C VAL A 107 16.73 18.79 -10.16
N LEU A 108 17.20 19.07 -11.39
CA LEU A 108 18.41 18.45 -11.94
C LEU A 108 19.67 18.88 -11.16
N GLY A 109 19.67 20.09 -10.60
CA GLY A 109 20.71 20.57 -9.69
C GLY A 109 20.72 19.82 -8.35
N ILE A 110 19.54 19.54 -7.80
CA ILE A 110 19.37 18.73 -6.56
C ILE A 110 19.79 17.29 -6.82
N GLU A 111 19.30 16.67 -7.90
CA GLU A 111 19.61 15.27 -8.26
C GLU A 111 21.11 15.07 -8.50
N SER A 112 21.78 15.99 -9.22
CA SER A 112 23.24 15.92 -9.41
C SER A 112 24.01 16.08 -8.09
N THR A 113 23.59 16.99 -7.21
CA THR A 113 24.23 17.19 -5.90
C THR A 113 24.02 15.99 -4.97
N ALA A 114 22.81 15.42 -4.97
CA ALA A 114 22.46 14.24 -4.20
C ALA A 114 23.22 13.00 -4.71
N GLN A 115 23.36 12.84 -6.02
CA GLN A 115 24.16 11.78 -6.62
C GLN A 115 25.64 11.91 -6.27
N GLU A 116 26.22 13.13 -6.31
CA GLU A 116 27.60 13.34 -5.87
C GLU A 116 27.79 13.01 -4.38
N ALA A 117 26.81 13.33 -3.54
CA ALA A 117 26.81 12.97 -2.13
C ALA A 117 26.73 11.45 -1.93
N TYR A 118 25.89 10.76 -2.70
CA TYR A 118 25.81 9.31 -2.73
C TYR A 118 27.13 8.66 -3.17
N ASP A 119 27.78 9.17 -4.22
CA ASP A 119 29.08 8.67 -4.68
C ASP A 119 30.20 8.91 -3.65
N ARG A 120 30.10 9.97 -2.84
CA ARG A 120 30.99 10.21 -1.69
C ARG A 120 30.76 9.18 -0.59
N LEU A 121 29.50 8.89 -0.29
CA LEU A 121 29.11 7.85 0.67
C LEU A 121 29.63 6.47 0.26
N LEU A 122 29.44 6.08 -1.00
CA LEU A 122 29.95 4.80 -1.52
C LEU A 122 31.47 4.70 -1.43
N ARG A 123 32.20 5.78 -1.73
CA ARG A 123 33.66 5.82 -1.56
C ARG A 123 34.10 5.72 -0.11
N PHE A 124 33.34 6.33 0.80
CA PHE A 124 33.57 6.23 2.24
C PHE A 124 33.38 4.78 2.73
N LEU A 125 32.27 4.13 2.34
CA LEU A 125 31.94 2.76 2.72
C LEU A 125 32.87 1.72 2.07
N GLY A 126 33.29 1.96 0.83
CA GLY A 126 34.20 1.10 0.05
C GLY A 126 35.70 1.37 0.29
N GLY A 127 36.05 2.29 1.21
CA GLY A 127 37.43 2.67 1.50
C GLY A 127 38.27 1.55 2.12
N THR A 128 39.61 1.72 2.10
CA THR A 128 40.51 0.79 2.78
C THR A 128 40.22 0.78 4.30
N PRO A 129 40.54 -0.31 5.04
CA PRO A 129 40.36 -0.35 6.50
C PRO A 129 40.92 0.89 7.21
N ASP A 130 42.11 1.37 6.81
CA ASP A 130 42.73 2.58 7.37
C ASP A 130 41.96 3.90 7.10
N GLN A 131 41.15 3.96 6.03
CA GLN A 131 40.27 5.10 5.74
C GLN A 131 38.97 5.01 6.55
N ARG A 132 38.49 3.79 6.79
CA ARG A 132 37.31 3.50 7.62
C ARG A 132 37.61 3.73 9.10
N ASP A 133 38.78 3.34 9.58
CA ASP A 133 39.20 3.46 10.98
C ASP A 133 39.35 4.91 11.49
N ARG A 134 39.38 5.90 10.60
CA ARG A 134 39.35 7.34 10.98
C ARG A 134 37.98 7.77 11.50
N TYR A 135 36.95 7.03 11.16
CA TYR A 135 35.59 7.24 11.59
C TYR A 135 35.26 5.96 12.35
N ARG A 136 35.48 5.97 13.65
CA ARG A 136 34.86 5.00 14.57
C ARG A 136 33.77 5.74 15.32
N ASP A 137 32.78 5.02 15.82
CA ASP A 137 31.83 5.61 16.75
C ASP A 137 32.58 6.13 18.00
N PRO A 138 31.94 6.92 18.88
CA PRO A 138 32.57 7.39 20.11
C PRO A 138 33.07 6.26 21.04
N LYS A 139 32.62 5.02 20.83
CA LYS A 139 33.05 3.81 21.56
C LYS A 139 34.20 3.07 20.88
N GLY A 140 34.62 3.49 19.68
CA GLY A 140 35.68 2.86 18.91
C GLY A 140 35.22 1.72 18.00
N GLU A 141 33.92 1.57 17.74
CA GLU A 141 33.32 0.55 16.87
C GLU A 141 33.27 1.01 15.41
N ALA A 142 33.26 0.06 14.46
CA ALA A 142 33.14 0.38 13.04
C ALA A 142 31.72 0.90 12.74
N TRP A 143 31.54 1.84 11.80
CA TRP A 143 30.20 2.37 11.42
C TRP A 143 29.35 1.42 10.56
N ARG A 144 29.91 0.31 10.09
CA ARG A 144 29.22 -0.68 9.25
C ARG A 144 27.93 -1.26 9.86
N PRO A 145 27.90 -1.63 11.16
CA PRO A 145 26.68 -2.06 11.85
C PRO A 145 25.63 -0.95 12.01
N VAL A 146 25.98 0.31 11.73
CA VAL A 146 25.09 1.45 11.87
C VAL A 146 24.47 1.88 10.54
N PHE A 147 25.10 1.53 9.42
CA PHE A 147 24.63 1.92 8.09
C PHE A 147 23.59 0.93 7.55
N GLY A 148 22.35 1.36 7.36
CA GLY A 148 21.24 0.57 6.82
C GLY A 148 21.08 0.66 5.30
N GLY A 149 21.76 1.62 4.66
CA GLY A 149 21.74 1.83 3.21
C GLY A 149 21.45 3.28 2.80
N ALA A 150 21.37 3.54 1.49
CA ALA A 150 21.04 4.87 0.98
C ALA A 150 20.40 4.81 -0.41
N TRP A 151 19.47 5.73 -0.68
CA TRP A 151 18.75 5.86 -1.96
C TRP A 151 18.29 7.30 -2.20
N LEU A 152 17.77 7.58 -3.40
CA LEU A 152 17.08 8.83 -3.70
C LEU A 152 15.57 8.60 -3.61
N ASN A 153 14.87 9.41 -2.81
CA ASN A 153 13.41 9.31 -2.71
C ASN A 153 12.70 9.90 -3.96
N GLY A 154 11.36 9.87 -3.97
CA GLY A 154 10.55 10.40 -5.07
C GLY A 154 10.80 11.89 -5.40
N GLU A 155 11.26 12.66 -4.43
CA GLU A 155 11.64 14.09 -4.58
C GLU A 155 13.11 14.28 -4.97
N LYS A 156 13.85 13.20 -5.24
CA LYS A 156 15.29 13.19 -5.56
C LYS A 156 16.19 13.65 -4.40
N ASN A 157 15.69 13.61 -3.17
CA ASN A 157 16.48 13.85 -1.98
C ASN A 157 17.22 12.56 -1.59
N LEU A 158 18.47 12.70 -1.15
CA LEU A 158 19.26 11.59 -0.62
C LEU A 158 18.73 11.20 0.76
N VAL A 159 18.28 9.96 0.89
CA VAL A 159 17.91 9.33 2.14
C VAL A 159 19.02 8.37 2.55
N VAL A 160 19.45 8.48 3.82
CA VAL A 160 20.43 7.60 4.44
C VAL A 160 19.75 6.85 5.57
N ALA A 161 19.65 5.54 5.42
CA ALA A 161 19.14 4.65 6.46
C ALA A 161 20.25 4.34 7.47
N VAL A 162 19.92 4.45 8.76
CA VAL A 162 20.82 4.15 9.87
C VAL A 162 20.09 3.36 10.96
N THR A 163 20.77 2.46 11.66
CA THR A 163 20.16 1.70 12.77
C THR A 163 20.10 2.50 14.07
N ASP A 164 20.95 3.52 14.20
CA ASP A 164 20.93 4.51 15.28
C ASP A 164 20.82 5.93 14.67
N ASP A 165 19.76 6.63 15.02
CA ASP A 165 19.45 8.00 14.58
C ASP A 165 19.97 9.08 15.54
N SER A 166 20.89 8.72 16.43
CA SER A 166 21.53 9.67 17.32
C SER A 166 22.24 10.80 16.56
N SER A 167 22.23 12.01 17.15
CA SER A 167 22.81 13.20 16.52
C SER A 167 24.30 13.06 16.17
N GLU A 168 25.01 12.16 16.86
CA GLU A 168 26.41 11.85 16.58
C GLU A 168 26.57 11.08 15.27
N VAL A 169 25.73 10.06 15.05
CA VAL A 169 25.67 9.27 13.81
C VAL A 169 25.32 10.19 12.64
N THR A 170 24.23 10.96 12.77
CA THR A 170 23.77 11.91 11.75
C THR A 170 24.87 12.88 11.34
N LYS A 171 25.56 13.46 12.32
CA LYS A 171 26.64 14.43 12.08
C LYS A 171 27.81 13.81 11.33
N VAL A 172 28.19 12.58 11.64
CA VAL A 172 29.27 11.88 10.93
C VAL A 172 28.90 11.66 9.47
N PHE A 173 27.70 11.19 9.19
CA PHE A 173 27.25 11.01 7.81
C PHE A 173 27.11 12.35 7.08
N GLN A 174 26.62 13.42 7.72
CA GLN A 174 26.60 14.76 7.13
C GLN A 174 28.00 15.27 6.78
N ASP A 175 28.99 15.05 7.66
CA ASP A 175 30.39 15.43 7.42
C ASP A 175 31.00 14.65 6.24
N VAL A 176 30.65 13.37 6.09
CA VAL A 176 31.07 12.51 4.96
C VAL A 176 30.41 12.95 3.65
N LEU A 177 29.10 13.17 3.68
CA LEU A 177 28.29 13.54 2.52
C LEU A 177 28.60 14.96 2.04
N ARG A 178 29.03 15.84 2.94
CA ARG A 178 29.13 17.30 2.74
C ARG A 178 27.83 17.85 2.13
N PHE A 179 26.72 17.36 2.67
CA PHE A 179 25.38 17.61 2.15
C PHE A 179 24.40 17.67 3.30
N ASP A 180 24.03 18.89 3.68
CA ASP A 180 23.20 19.15 4.87
C ASP A 180 21.73 18.76 4.66
N SER A 181 21.30 18.62 3.41
CA SER A 181 19.94 18.26 3.04
C SER A 181 19.69 16.75 2.95
N ALA A 182 20.65 15.91 3.35
CA ALA A 182 20.42 14.48 3.47
C ALA A 182 19.35 14.19 4.53
N GLN A 183 18.37 13.37 4.19
CA GLN A 183 17.37 12.87 5.12
C GLN A 183 17.89 11.61 5.80
N PHE A 184 17.63 11.46 7.09
CA PHE A 184 18.04 10.29 7.86
C PHE A 184 16.80 9.50 8.27
N ARG A 185 16.80 8.21 7.98
CA ARG A 185 15.72 7.29 8.36
C ARG A 185 16.28 6.25 9.31
N LYS A 186 15.65 6.09 10.47
CA LYS A 186 15.97 4.99 11.37
C LYS A 186 15.44 3.68 10.79
N VAL A 187 16.26 2.64 10.81
CA VAL A 187 15.88 1.30 10.32
C VAL A 187 16.32 0.21 11.32
N LYS A 188 15.80 -1.01 11.15
CA LYS A 188 15.99 -2.10 12.11
C LYS A 188 17.33 -2.82 11.92
N TYR A 189 17.69 -3.12 10.67
CA TYR A 189 18.88 -3.87 10.30
C TYR A 189 19.90 -3.01 9.58
N SER A 190 21.17 -3.29 9.80
CA SER A 190 22.25 -2.73 9.01
C SER A 190 22.30 -3.38 7.62
N TYR A 191 22.93 -2.72 6.67
CA TYR A 191 23.11 -3.23 5.33
C TYR A 191 23.99 -4.49 5.30
N ASP A 192 25.02 -4.55 6.16
CA ASP A 192 25.85 -5.75 6.31
C ASP A 192 25.00 -6.94 6.80
N GLU A 193 24.08 -6.75 7.76
CA GLU A 193 23.18 -7.83 8.21
C GLU A 193 22.22 -8.31 7.12
N LEU A 194 21.63 -7.38 6.36
CA LEU A 194 20.80 -7.72 5.20
C LEU A 194 21.59 -8.49 4.13
N TYR A 195 22.83 -8.06 3.86
CA TYR A 195 23.67 -8.67 2.84
C TYR A 195 24.19 -10.05 3.25
N ASP A 196 24.63 -10.23 4.51
CA ASP A 196 25.05 -11.53 5.03
C ASP A 196 23.90 -12.56 4.97
N THR A 197 22.68 -12.09 5.19
CA THR A 197 21.48 -12.91 5.11
C THR A 197 21.11 -13.23 3.66
N TYR A 198 21.21 -12.25 2.76
CA TYR A 198 21.09 -12.48 1.32
C TYR A 198 22.10 -13.53 0.82
N GLU A 199 23.38 -13.42 1.21
CA GLU A 199 24.42 -14.40 0.85
C GLU A 199 24.11 -15.78 1.42
N THR A 200 23.61 -15.86 2.65
CA THR A 200 23.19 -17.12 3.27
C THR A 200 22.06 -17.79 2.47
N ILE A 201 21.05 -17.02 2.06
CA ILE A 201 19.97 -17.52 1.18
C ILE A 201 20.54 -17.94 -0.17
N HIS A 202 21.44 -17.14 -0.75
CA HIS A 202 22.06 -17.37 -2.05
C HIS A 202 22.88 -18.66 -2.10
N GLU A 203 23.76 -18.88 -1.13
CA GLU A 203 24.60 -20.07 -1.06
C GLU A 203 23.78 -21.34 -0.81
N ARG A 204 22.70 -21.25 -0.03
CA ARG A 204 21.77 -22.37 0.13
C ARG A 204 21.06 -22.71 -1.17
N LEU A 205 20.55 -21.72 -1.89
CA LEU A 205 19.88 -21.94 -3.18
C LEU A 205 20.82 -22.50 -4.26
N LYS A 206 22.12 -22.18 -4.18
CA LYS A 206 23.15 -22.83 -5.02
C LYS A 206 23.34 -24.30 -4.66
N ALA A 207 23.38 -24.61 -3.36
CA ALA A 207 23.59 -25.97 -2.88
C ALA A 207 22.37 -26.86 -3.14
N GLU A 208 21.18 -26.31 -2.92
CA GLU A 208 19.89 -26.98 -3.07
C GLU A 208 18.87 -25.98 -3.66
N PRO A 209 18.65 -26.00 -4.99
CA PRO A 209 17.70 -25.12 -5.64
C PRO A 209 16.28 -25.36 -5.11
N PHE A 210 15.65 -24.32 -4.58
CA PHE A 210 14.27 -24.40 -4.13
C PHE A 210 13.31 -24.19 -5.30
N GLN A 211 12.54 -25.23 -5.64
CA GLN A 211 11.55 -25.14 -6.71
C GLN A 211 10.38 -24.25 -6.26
N GLY A 212 10.23 -23.11 -6.93
CA GLY A 212 9.15 -22.15 -6.67
C GLY A 212 9.61 -20.76 -6.27
N LEU A 213 10.88 -20.55 -5.90
CA LEU A 213 11.44 -19.21 -5.74
C LEU A 213 11.90 -18.67 -7.10
N ALA A 214 11.30 -17.58 -7.57
CA ALA A 214 11.62 -16.93 -8.84
C ALA A 214 12.79 -15.94 -8.72
N ALA A 215 12.78 -15.11 -7.68
CA ALA A 215 13.80 -14.09 -7.45
C ALA A 215 13.90 -13.74 -5.96
N TYR A 216 15.01 -13.10 -5.59
CA TYR A 216 15.18 -12.51 -4.27
C TYR A 216 16.21 -11.38 -4.35
N SER A 217 16.02 -10.34 -3.54
CA SER A 217 16.88 -9.15 -3.55
C SER A 217 16.85 -8.43 -2.22
N VAL A 218 17.94 -7.71 -1.91
CA VAL A 218 17.95 -6.76 -0.79
C VAL A 218 17.19 -5.50 -1.18
N ASN A 219 16.14 -5.16 -0.43
CA ASN A 219 15.42 -3.90 -0.56
C ASN A 219 15.90 -2.94 0.52
N VAL A 220 16.72 -1.98 0.09
CA VAL A 220 17.36 -1.02 0.99
C VAL A 220 16.37 0.03 1.52
N GLU A 221 15.41 0.43 0.70
CA GLU A 221 14.42 1.45 1.06
C GLU A 221 13.48 0.94 2.17
N GLU A 222 13.06 -0.33 2.06
CA GLU A 222 12.21 -0.99 3.04
C GLU A 222 12.99 -1.77 4.13
N ASN A 223 14.32 -1.71 4.11
CA ASN A 223 15.23 -2.37 5.04
C ASN A 223 14.95 -3.88 5.26
N ARG A 224 14.74 -4.61 4.16
CA ARG A 224 14.32 -6.02 4.18
C ARG A 224 14.87 -6.83 3.02
N ILE A 225 14.65 -8.14 3.02
CA ILE A 225 14.92 -9.00 1.85
C ILE A 225 13.59 -9.32 1.17
N ASP A 226 13.45 -8.91 -0.08
CA ASP A 226 12.28 -9.24 -0.89
C ASP A 226 12.47 -10.62 -1.52
N LEU A 227 11.46 -11.47 -1.39
CA LEU A 227 11.39 -12.81 -1.98
C LEU A 227 10.24 -12.85 -2.99
N SER A 228 10.51 -13.32 -4.21
CA SER A 228 9.51 -13.46 -5.26
C SER A 228 9.39 -14.91 -5.66
N PHE A 229 8.16 -15.43 -5.70
CA PHE A 229 7.88 -16.83 -6.04
C PHE A 229 7.36 -16.93 -7.48
N ALA A 230 7.62 -18.06 -8.14
CA ALA A 230 7.19 -18.33 -9.52
C ALA A 230 5.70 -18.73 -9.58
N GLU A 231 5.16 -19.18 -8.46
CA GLU A 231 3.75 -19.55 -8.27
C GLU A 231 3.28 -18.90 -6.97
N ASP A 232 2.15 -18.20 -7.00
CA ASP A 232 1.54 -17.51 -5.84
C ASP A 232 0.87 -18.49 -4.85
N ALA A 233 1.46 -19.67 -4.65
CA ALA A 233 0.95 -20.68 -3.74
C ALA A 233 1.55 -20.46 -2.35
N ILE A 234 0.68 -20.16 -1.39
CA ILE A 234 0.99 -20.04 0.05
C ILE A 234 1.77 -21.27 0.56
N ASP A 235 1.49 -22.46 0.04
CA ASP A 235 2.21 -23.70 0.40
C ASP A 235 3.69 -23.72 -0.06
N VAL A 236 4.01 -23.08 -1.19
CA VAL A 236 5.40 -22.95 -1.68
C VAL A 236 6.16 -21.97 -0.80
N GLN A 237 5.51 -20.86 -0.45
CA GLN A 237 5.98 -19.90 0.52
C GLN A 237 6.30 -20.59 1.86
N TYR A 238 5.32 -21.20 2.54
CA TYR A 238 5.54 -21.81 3.86
C TYR A 238 6.67 -22.85 3.85
N ARG A 239 6.75 -23.68 2.80
CA ARG A 239 7.86 -24.64 2.64
C ARG A 239 9.22 -23.94 2.56
N PHE A 240 9.31 -22.80 1.89
CA PHE A 240 10.55 -22.02 1.83
C PHE A 240 10.98 -21.51 3.21
N LEU A 241 10.06 -20.98 4.02
CA LEU A 241 10.38 -20.55 5.39
C LEU A 241 10.82 -21.69 6.30
N THR A 242 10.17 -22.85 6.19
CA THR A 242 10.58 -24.03 6.96
C THR A 242 11.93 -24.57 6.52
N TRP A 243 12.31 -24.36 5.26
CA TRP A 243 13.61 -24.70 4.71
C TRP A 243 14.71 -23.70 5.14
N LEU A 244 14.37 -22.44 5.43
CA LEU A 244 15.30 -21.43 5.93
C LEU A 244 15.64 -21.58 7.43
N ASP A 245 16.89 -21.26 7.78
CA ASP A 245 17.35 -21.24 9.17
C ASP A 245 16.60 -20.21 10.02
N ALA A 246 16.47 -20.50 11.32
CA ALA A 246 15.83 -19.60 12.27
C ALA A 246 16.56 -18.25 12.42
N ASP A 247 17.87 -18.19 12.17
CA ASP A 247 18.63 -16.93 12.24
C ASP A 247 18.39 -16.04 11.01
N VAL A 248 18.08 -16.64 9.85
CA VAL A 248 17.68 -15.91 8.63
C VAL A 248 16.26 -15.33 8.80
N ARG A 249 15.37 -16.06 9.49
CA ARG A 249 14.00 -15.63 9.81
C ARG A 249 13.90 -14.46 10.80
N LYS A 250 15.00 -14.08 11.45
CA LYS A 250 15.03 -12.92 12.35
C LYS A 250 15.09 -11.59 11.60
N ILE A 251 15.37 -11.62 10.31
CA ILE A 251 15.34 -10.46 9.42
C ILE A 251 13.99 -10.42 8.73
N ASP A 252 13.46 -9.23 8.54
CA ASP A 252 12.15 -9.05 7.92
C ASP A 252 12.26 -9.56 6.46
N LEU A 253 11.55 -10.65 6.15
CA LEU A 253 11.49 -11.26 4.82
C LEU A 253 10.14 -10.89 4.21
N PHE A 254 10.15 -10.14 3.11
CA PHE A 254 8.90 -9.77 2.45
C PHE A 254 8.51 -10.77 1.37
N GLY A 255 7.22 -11.09 1.32
CA GLY A 255 6.66 -12.28 0.68
C GLY A 255 6.03 -13.27 1.67
N PHE A 256 6.02 -12.93 2.96
CA PHE A 256 5.61 -13.80 4.07
C PHE A 256 4.83 -13.09 5.17
N ASP A 257 5.19 -11.85 5.47
CA ASP A 257 4.53 -11.04 6.51
C ASP A 257 3.56 -10.02 5.91
N SER A 258 2.57 -10.52 5.19
CA SER A 258 1.27 -9.93 5.44
C SER A 258 0.73 -10.61 6.69
N GLU A 259 0.04 -9.86 7.54
CA GLU A 259 -1.06 -10.39 8.35
C GLU A 259 -1.97 -11.30 7.47
N PRO A 260 -3.09 -11.87 7.92
CA PRO A 260 -4.16 -12.09 6.96
C PRO A 260 -4.51 -10.72 6.33
N ILE A 261 -3.74 -10.26 5.32
CA ILE A 261 -4.31 -9.79 4.08
C ILE A 261 -5.21 -10.94 3.73
N TRP A 262 -6.45 -10.79 4.16
CA TRP A 262 -7.54 -11.58 3.68
C TRP A 262 -7.31 -11.61 2.18
N ILE A 263 -7.00 -12.81 1.69
CA ILE A 263 -7.01 -13.15 0.27
C ILE A 263 -8.47 -12.93 -0.13
N ILE A 264 -8.85 -11.66 -0.28
CA ILE A 264 -10.09 -11.26 -0.91
C ILE A 264 -9.78 -11.46 -2.38
N ARG A 265 -9.93 -12.75 -2.73
CA ARG A 265 -10.30 -13.27 -4.03
C ARG A 265 -9.25 -13.09 -5.13
N ASP A 266 -8.20 -13.92 -5.10
CA ASP A 266 -7.39 -14.22 -6.31
C ASP A 266 -8.29 -14.57 -7.50
N GLN A 267 -9.42 -15.25 -7.24
CA GLN A 267 -10.40 -15.56 -8.28
C GLN A 267 -11.19 -14.34 -8.76
N GLU A 268 -11.64 -13.43 -7.89
CA GLU A 268 -12.39 -12.24 -8.33
C GLU A 268 -11.47 -11.23 -9.01
N ASP A 269 -10.23 -11.08 -8.55
CA ASP A 269 -9.24 -10.22 -9.22
C ASP A 269 -8.77 -10.83 -10.55
N ALA A 270 -8.66 -12.16 -10.65
CA ALA A 270 -8.45 -12.84 -11.94
C ALA A 270 -9.64 -12.69 -12.88
N ASP A 271 -10.87 -12.84 -12.36
CA ASP A 271 -12.11 -12.68 -13.13
C ASP A 271 -12.30 -11.21 -13.58
N LEU A 272 -11.97 -10.23 -12.73
CA LEU A 272 -11.98 -8.80 -13.02
C LEU A 272 -10.91 -8.42 -14.04
N LYS A 273 -9.69 -8.96 -13.90
CA LYS A 273 -8.63 -8.79 -14.89
C LYS A 273 -9.08 -9.32 -16.24
N LEU A 274 -9.68 -10.52 -16.28
CA LEU A 274 -10.22 -11.06 -17.52
C LEU A 274 -11.32 -10.19 -18.11
N ALA A 275 -12.26 -9.71 -17.28
CA ALA A 275 -13.32 -8.81 -17.73
C ALA A 275 -12.73 -7.52 -18.34
N ASN A 276 -11.72 -6.93 -17.70
CA ASN A 276 -10.99 -5.78 -18.22
C ASN A 276 -10.24 -6.08 -19.52
N ASP A 277 -9.55 -7.23 -19.62
CA ASP A 277 -8.84 -7.65 -20.82
C ASP A 277 -9.82 -7.87 -21.99
N LEU A 278 -10.96 -8.53 -21.75
CA LEU A 278 -12.02 -8.71 -22.74
C LEU A 278 -12.67 -7.37 -23.13
N ALA A 279 -12.86 -6.45 -22.19
CA ALA A 279 -13.36 -5.10 -22.48
C ALA A 279 -12.37 -4.32 -23.36
N ALA A 280 -11.07 -4.36 -23.03
CA ALA A 280 -10.01 -3.68 -23.77
C ALA A 280 -9.82 -4.24 -25.18
N GLU A 281 -10.04 -5.56 -25.36
CA GLU A 281 -10.08 -6.22 -26.67
C GLU A 281 -11.35 -5.87 -27.48
N GLY A 282 -12.30 -5.10 -26.91
CA GLY A 282 -13.57 -4.75 -27.54
C GLY A 282 -14.54 -5.92 -27.67
N LEU A 283 -14.36 -6.95 -26.83
CA LEU A 283 -15.06 -8.24 -26.92
C LEU A 283 -16.23 -8.37 -25.95
N LEU A 284 -16.43 -7.39 -25.07
CA LEU A 284 -17.67 -7.29 -24.31
C LEU A 284 -18.65 -6.40 -25.08
N GLU A 285 -19.64 -7.01 -25.72
CA GLU A 285 -20.43 -6.33 -26.76
C GLU A 285 -21.49 -5.36 -26.22
N SER A 286 -21.97 -5.53 -24.99
CA SER A 286 -22.63 -4.51 -24.13
C SER A 286 -23.57 -5.17 -23.11
N CYS A 287 -23.92 -4.44 -22.04
CA CYS A 287 -25.12 -4.68 -21.25
C CYS A 287 -26.17 -3.65 -21.61
N ARG A 288 -27.37 -4.08 -22.01
CA ARG A 288 -28.52 -3.20 -22.20
C ARG A 288 -29.46 -3.28 -21.02
N LEU A 289 -29.61 -2.17 -20.32
CA LEU A 289 -30.61 -1.97 -19.28
C LEU A 289 -31.98 -1.80 -19.94
N THR A 290 -32.78 -2.86 -20.00
CA THR A 290 -34.07 -2.82 -20.71
C THR A 290 -35.18 -2.19 -19.88
N GLN A 291 -35.16 -2.34 -18.56
CA GLN A 291 -36.06 -1.71 -17.60
C GLN A 291 -35.35 -1.56 -16.23
N LEU A 292 -34.99 -0.33 -15.85
CA LEU A 292 -34.45 0.01 -14.52
C LEU A 292 -35.57 0.31 -13.49
N GLY A 293 -36.83 0.04 -13.84
CA GLY A 293 -38.00 0.50 -13.07
C GLY A 293 -37.92 0.09 -11.59
N ASP A 294 -38.11 1.08 -10.71
CA ASP A 294 -38.24 1.01 -9.24
C ASP A 294 -37.51 -0.17 -8.58
N VAL A 295 -36.23 -0.37 -8.91
CA VAL A 295 -35.36 -1.27 -8.16
C VAL A 295 -35.00 -0.57 -6.85
N GLU A 296 -35.95 -0.52 -5.92
CA GLU A 296 -35.69 -0.11 -4.55
C GLU A 296 -34.88 -1.23 -3.89
N ALA A 297 -33.56 -1.15 -3.95
CA ALA A 297 -32.73 -1.91 -3.02
C ALA A 297 -32.91 -1.24 -1.66
N ALA A 298 -33.60 -1.90 -0.74
CA ALA A 298 -33.74 -1.37 0.59
C ALA A 298 -32.32 -1.32 1.18
N ARG A 299 -31.82 -0.11 1.46
CA ARG A 299 -30.72 0.05 2.41
C ARG A 299 -31.19 -0.68 3.66
N THR A 300 -30.57 -1.83 3.95
CA THR A 300 -30.77 -2.43 5.26
C THR A 300 -30.27 -1.34 6.21
N PRO A 301 -31.13 -0.73 7.04
CA PRO A 301 -30.70 0.36 7.90
C PRO A 301 -29.47 -0.11 8.64
N ALA A 302 -28.49 0.77 8.85
CA ALA A 302 -27.32 0.47 9.67
C ALA A 302 -27.82 -0.05 11.02
N GLN A 303 -27.95 -1.37 11.13
CA GLN A 303 -28.33 -2.03 12.35
C GLN A 303 -27.07 -2.00 13.19
N GLU A 304 -27.23 -1.59 14.44
CA GLU A 304 -26.21 -1.85 15.44
C GLU A 304 -25.76 -3.30 15.29
N LEU A 305 -24.43 -3.53 15.25
CA LEU A 305 -23.91 -4.88 15.14
C LEU A 305 -24.59 -5.75 16.20
N PRO A 306 -25.12 -6.92 15.82
CA PRO A 306 -25.75 -7.79 16.80
C PRO A 306 -24.73 -8.13 17.90
N PRO A 307 -25.16 -8.32 19.16
CA PRO A 307 -24.24 -8.50 20.29
C PRO A 307 -23.21 -9.62 20.09
N GLU A 308 -23.56 -10.65 19.34
CA GLU A 308 -22.67 -11.73 18.93
C GLU A 308 -21.47 -11.27 18.07
N MET A 309 -21.68 -10.33 17.13
CA MET A 309 -20.57 -9.77 16.35
C MET A 309 -19.67 -8.84 17.17
N LEU A 310 -20.24 -8.12 18.14
CA LEU A 310 -19.43 -7.34 19.08
C LEU A 310 -18.58 -8.25 19.95
N GLN A 311 -19.15 -9.37 20.42
CA GLN A 311 -18.41 -10.39 21.14
C GLN A 311 -17.28 -11.00 20.29
N ASP A 312 -17.53 -11.33 19.02
CA ASP A 312 -16.49 -11.82 18.11
C ASP A 312 -15.32 -10.83 17.95
N ILE A 313 -15.60 -9.52 17.95
CA ILE A 313 -14.57 -8.47 17.88
C ILE A 313 -13.74 -8.46 19.18
N GLU A 314 -14.37 -8.54 20.35
CA GLU A 314 -13.66 -8.62 21.63
C GLU A 314 -12.79 -9.89 21.70
N GLU A 315 -13.35 -11.03 21.30
CA GLU A 315 -12.63 -12.32 21.27
C GLU A 315 -11.44 -12.25 20.32
N TYR A 316 -11.57 -11.58 19.17
CA TYR A 316 -10.47 -11.35 18.25
C TYR A 316 -9.37 -10.45 18.83
N MET A 317 -9.74 -9.32 19.46
CA MET A 317 -8.77 -8.42 20.09
C MET A 317 -8.03 -9.11 21.23
N GLN A 318 -8.76 -9.87 22.04
CA GLN A 318 -8.19 -10.67 23.13
C GLN A 318 -7.28 -11.76 22.58
N TYR A 319 -7.71 -12.49 21.54
CA TYR A 319 -6.89 -13.48 20.86
C TYR A 319 -5.59 -12.87 20.33
N LYS A 320 -5.65 -11.68 19.71
CA LYS A 320 -4.46 -10.97 19.21
C LYS A 320 -3.50 -10.63 20.35
N ALA A 321 -3.99 -10.06 21.44
CA ALA A 321 -3.18 -9.77 22.63
C ALA A 321 -2.58 -11.05 23.26
N GLU A 322 -3.29 -12.18 23.23
CA GLU A 322 -2.79 -13.47 23.72
C GLU A 322 -1.80 -14.15 22.77
N SER A 323 -1.92 -13.88 21.47
CA SER A 323 -1.05 -14.42 20.42
C SER A 323 0.27 -13.69 20.31
N GLU A 324 0.30 -12.41 20.68
CA GLU A 324 1.52 -11.66 20.89
C GLU A 324 1.99 -11.93 22.32
N PHE A 325 3.24 -12.33 22.48
CA PHE A 325 3.76 -12.64 23.81
C PHE A 325 5.24 -12.32 23.91
N THR A 326 5.65 -11.91 25.11
CA THR A 326 7.06 -11.83 25.45
C THR A 326 7.55 -13.22 25.83
N VAL A 327 8.61 -13.68 25.17
CA VAL A 327 9.24 -14.97 25.47
C VAL A 327 10.42 -14.82 26.42
N THR A 328 10.36 -15.51 27.55
CA THR A 328 11.51 -15.65 28.45
C THR A 328 12.08 -17.05 28.36
N ARG A 329 13.35 -17.17 28.00
CA ARG A 329 14.03 -18.47 27.92
C ARG A 329 14.29 -19.04 29.32
N LEU A 330 13.83 -20.27 29.55
CA LEU A 330 13.95 -20.98 30.82
C LEU A 330 15.03 -22.06 30.75
N ASP A 331 16.29 -21.66 30.87
CA ASP A 331 17.39 -22.63 30.91
C ASP A 331 17.33 -23.47 32.20
N LYS A 332 17.36 -24.81 32.05
CA LYS A 332 17.41 -25.81 33.14
C LYS A 332 16.11 -25.99 33.94
N GLN A 333 14.98 -25.51 33.44
CA GLN A 333 13.67 -25.77 34.06
C GLN A 333 12.99 -27.01 33.48
N VAL A 334 11.92 -27.40 34.16
CA VAL A 334 11.02 -28.49 33.77
C VAL A 334 9.89 -27.86 32.94
N VAL A 335 9.46 -28.53 31.88
CA VAL A 335 8.31 -28.12 31.07
C VAL A 335 7.06 -28.05 31.95
N GLU A 336 6.39 -26.92 31.94
CA GLU A 336 5.05 -26.72 32.51
C GLU A 336 4.00 -26.62 31.40
N GLU A 337 2.73 -26.78 31.76
CA GLU A 337 1.61 -26.62 30.84
C GLU A 337 1.56 -25.18 30.31
N GLY A 338 1.40 -25.02 28.99
CA GLY A 338 1.39 -23.73 28.32
C GLY A 338 2.76 -23.20 27.89
N ASP A 339 3.88 -23.79 28.36
CA ASP A 339 5.22 -23.37 27.93
C ASP A 339 5.43 -23.60 26.42
N LEU A 340 6.21 -22.71 25.81
CA LEU A 340 6.68 -22.85 24.44
C LEU A 340 8.01 -23.61 24.42
N ILE A 341 8.13 -24.60 23.57
CA ILE A 341 9.23 -25.55 23.60
C ILE A 341 9.78 -25.66 22.20
N ARG A 342 11.10 -25.64 22.11
CA ARG A 342 11.80 -25.95 20.88
C ARG A 342 12.30 -27.37 20.97
N ILE A 343 11.81 -28.24 20.10
CA ILE A 343 12.23 -29.64 20.02
C ILE A 343 13.01 -29.88 18.74
N SER A 344 13.96 -30.82 18.78
CA SER A 344 14.51 -31.45 17.58
C SER A 344 13.87 -32.81 17.46
N TYR A 345 13.23 -33.10 16.33
CA TYR A 345 12.64 -34.41 16.07
C TYR A 345 13.28 -35.09 14.87
N ARG A 346 13.41 -36.43 14.93
CA ARG A 346 14.02 -37.24 13.87
C ARG A 346 13.18 -38.48 13.60
N PRO A 347 12.42 -38.50 12.49
CA PRO A 347 11.58 -39.64 12.13
C PRO A 347 12.41 -40.76 11.47
N TYR A 348 12.07 -42.01 11.79
CA TYR A 348 12.75 -43.20 11.26
C TYR A 348 11.83 -44.41 11.23
N THR A 349 12.03 -45.31 10.28
CA THR A 349 11.46 -46.66 10.33
C THR A 349 12.45 -47.62 10.98
N LYS A 350 12.10 -48.90 11.12
CA LYS A 350 13.03 -49.90 11.67
C LYS A 350 14.32 -50.03 10.85
N THR A 351 14.28 -49.68 9.57
CA THR A 351 15.32 -49.99 8.59
C THR A 351 16.11 -48.77 8.15
N GLN A 352 15.54 -47.56 8.25
CA GLN A 352 16.20 -46.33 7.79
C GLN A 352 15.65 -45.07 8.47
N PHE A 353 16.49 -44.04 8.51
CA PHE A 353 16.01 -42.68 8.78
C PHE A 353 15.22 -42.18 7.57
N LEU A 354 14.11 -41.49 7.83
CA LEU A 354 13.34 -40.82 6.78
C LEU A 354 14.04 -39.49 6.47
N GLU A 355 14.07 -39.07 5.20
CA GLU A 355 14.98 -38.04 4.62
C GLU A 355 14.91 -36.62 5.24
N MET A 356 14.13 -36.41 6.30
CA MET A 356 14.17 -35.18 7.08
C MET A 356 15.29 -35.25 8.11
N ASN A 357 16.38 -34.53 7.84
CA ASN A 357 17.36 -34.16 8.86
C ASN A 357 16.62 -33.53 10.05
N SER A 358 17.08 -33.81 11.27
CA SER A 358 16.61 -33.25 12.55
C SER A 358 15.97 -31.85 12.37
N ILE A 359 14.65 -31.75 12.48
CA ILE A 359 13.95 -30.47 12.32
C ILE A 359 13.69 -29.88 13.70
N GLU A 360 14.01 -28.60 13.83
CA GLU A 360 13.68 -27.83 15.02
C GLU A 360 12.26 -27.24 14.89
N LEU A 361 11.36 -27.66 15.78
CA LEU A 361 9.96 -27.25 15.77
C LEU A 361 9.61 -26.50 17.07
N PRO A 362 8.97 -25.32 17.00
CA PRO A 362 8.30 -24.73 18.14
C PRO A 362 6.98 -25.47 18.41
N CYS A 363 6.75 -25.87 19.66
CA CYS A 363 5.49 -26.48 20.11
C CYS A 363 5.06 -25.89 21.45
N ARG A 364 3.75 -25.90 21.72
CA ARG A 364 3.19 -25.47 23.01
C ARG A 364 2.82 -26.71 23.81
N CYS A 365 3.32 -26.82 25.04
CA CYS A 365 2.97 -27.94 25.92
C CYS A 365 1.48 -27.90 26.26
N GLY A 366 0.72 -28.95 25.87
CA GLY A 366 -0.73 -29.02 26.10
C GLY A 366 -1.57 -28.11 25.21
N GLY A 367 -0.97 -27.44 24.21
CA GLY A 367 -1.69 -26.59 23.25
C GLY A 367 -2.33 -27.35 22.08
N GLU A 368 -3.08 -26.63 21.27
CA GLU A 368 -3.62 -27.14 20.01
C GLU A 368 -2.50 -27.56 19.06
N THR A 369 -2.76 -28.63 18.30
CA THR A 369 -1.77 -29.26 17.46
C THR A 369 -1.89 -28.85 16.00
N ALA A 370 -0.76 -28.55 15.36
CA ALA A 370 -0.71 -28.32 13.92
C ALA A 370 -1.05 -29.62 13.17
N PRO A 371 -1.85 -29.55 12.09
CA PRO A 371 -2.19 -30.70 11.27
C PRO A 371 -0.95 -31.48 10.81
N GLY A 372 -0.93 -32.80 11.04
CA GLY A 372 0.18 -33.70 10.70
C GLY A 372 1.31 -33.78 11.73
N LEU A 373 1.32 -32.97 12.79
CA LEU A 373 2.32 -32.96 13.87
C LEU A 373 1.75 -33.36 15.24
N GLU A 374 0.52 -33.86 15.26
CA GLU A 374 -0.26 -34.07 16.48
C GLU A 374 0.39 -35.06 17.43
N ALA A 375 0.94 -36.16 16.89
CA ALA A 375 1.66 -37.17 17.70
C ALA A 375 2.93 -36.60 18.35
N ILE A 376 3.65 -35.72 17.63
CA ILE A 376 4.87 -35.08 18.14
C ILE A 376 4.49 -34.09 19.25
N GLN A 377 3.54 -33.18 18.98
CA GLN A 377 3.17 -32.13 19.92
C GLN A 377 2.48 -32.68 21.18
N SER A 378 1.59 -33.67 21.04
CA SER A 378 0.93 -34.33 22.18
C SER A 378 1.89 -35.12 23.07
N SER A 379 3.06 -35.52 22.54
CA SER A 379 4.06 -36.22 23.33
C SER A 379 4.86 -35.32 24.28
N VAL A 380 4.84 -34.01 24.04
CA VAL A 380 5.54 -33.02 24.84
C VAL A 380 4.65 -32.67 26.03
N THR A 381 4.81 -33.42 27.12
CA THR A 381 4.00 -33.29 28.33
C THR A 381 4.73 -32.55 29.45
N PRO A 382 4.01 -31.99 30.44
CA PRO A 382 4.63 -31.41 31.63
C PRO A 382 5.56 -32.41 32.34
N GLY A 383 6.62 -31.91 32.97
CA GLY A 383 7.60 -32.74 33.69
C GLY A 383 8.89 -33.06 32.95
N ARG A 384 8.93 -32.82 31.62
CA ARG A 384 10.12 -33.06 30.79
C ARG A 384 11.19 -31.98 30.96
N ARG A 385 12.44 -32.24 30.60
CA ARG A 385 13.56 -31.29 30.79
C ARG A 385 14.31 -30.97 29.50
N VAL A 386 14.92 -29.79 29.45
CA VAL A 386 15.91 -29.45 28.41
C VAL A 386 17.02 -30.50 28.35
N GLY A 387 17.30 -30.98 27.14
CA GLY A 387 18.26 -32.05 26.84
C GLY A 387 17.69 -33.46 26.99
N GLU A 388 16.44 -33.63 27.43
CA GLU A 388 15.79 -34.93 27.48
C GLU A 388 15.44 -35.41 26.07
N SER A 389 15.81 -36.66 25.77
CA SER A 389 15.47 -37.35 24.52
C SER A 389 14.55 -38.54 24.81
N TYR A 390 13.53 -38.72 23.98
CA TYR A 390 12.61 -39.86 24.06
C TYR A 390 12.04 -40.21 22.69
N THR A 391 11.60 -41.45 22.54
CA THR A 391 11.05 -41.97 21.28
C THR A 391 9.54 -42.10 21.38
N ILE A 392 8.83 -41.72 20.31
CA ILE A 392 7.39 -41.93 20.18
C ILE A 392 7.06 -42.80 18.96
N ASP A 393 5.90 -43.45 19.01
CA ASP A 393 5.24 -44.00 17.83
C ASP A 393 4.57 -42.85 17.08
N TYR A 394 5.04 -42.56 15.86
CA TYR A 394 4.51 -41.48 15.04
C TYR A 394 3.39 -42.02 14.14
N ALA A 395 2.36 -42.56 14.79
CA ALA A 395 1.18 -43.08 14.11
C ALA A 395 0.49 -41.95 13.30
N GLY A 396 0.27 -42.20 12.01
CA GLY A 396 -0.32 -41.21 11.10
C GLY A 396 0.67 -40.21 10.51
N ALA A 397 1.98 -40.46 10.63
CA ALA A 397 2.98 -39.63 9.98
C ALA A 397 2.74 -39.55 8.45
N PRO A 398 2.97 -38.38 7.81
CA PRO A 398 2.66 -38.16 6.39
C PRO A 398 3.67 -38.82 5.43
N TYR A 399 4.34 -39.89 5.85
CA TYR A 399 5.32 -40.62 5.04
C TYR A 399 4.66 -41.80 4.36
N ASP A 400 4.88 -41.93 3.06
CA ASP A 400 4.41 -43.06 2.26
C ASP A 400 5.29 -44.29 2.53
N THR A 401 5.02 -44.98 3.65
CA THR A 401 5.74 -46.19 4.05
C THR A 401 4.82 -47.22 4.68
N ASP A 402 5.03 -48.49 4.30
CA ASP A 402 4.34 -49.64 4.89
C ASP A 402 4.91 -50.02 6.29
N GLU A 403 6.03 -49.43 6.70
CA GLU A 403 6.65 -49.66 8.00
C GLU A 403 6.16 -48.65 9.05
N PRO A 404 5.99 -49.07 10.32
CA PRO A 404 5.73 -48.12 11.40
C PRO A 404 6.85 -47.08 11.50
N VAL A 405 6.46 -45.82 11.62
CA VAL A 405 7.37 -44.68 11.78
C VAL A 405 7.51 -44.35 13.27
N PHE A 406 8.74 -44.31 13.74
CA PHE A 406 9.11 -43.83 15.06
C PHE A 406 9.70 -42.44 14.94
N CYS A 407 9.67 -41.68 16.03
CA CYS A 407 10.27 -40.35 16.06
C CYS A 407 11.06 -40.15 17.35
N ASP A 408 12.36 -39.88 17.22
CA ASP A 408 13.19 -39.45 18.34
C ASP A 408 13.02 -37.96 18.55
N ILE A 409 12.55 -37.55 19.72
CA ILE A 409 12.31 -36.17 20.10
C ILE A 409 13.32 -35.77 21.17
N THR A 410 13.97 -34.62 21.00
CA THR A 410 14.85 -34.01 21.99
C THR A 410 14.38 -32.60 22.31
N ILE A 411 14.20 -32.28 23.59
CA ILE A 411 13.85 -30.92 24.02
C ILE A 411 15.12 -30.06 24.02
N LEU A 412 15.15 -29.04 23.16
CA LEU A 412 16.30 -28.15 23.02
C LEU A 412 16.20 -26.96 23.97
N TYR A 413 15.04 -26.30 23.98
CA TYR A 413 14.81 -25.08 24.76
C TYR A 413 13.38 -25.04 25.27
N ILE A 414 13.20 -24.40 26.43
CA ILE A 414 11.89 -24.08 27.01
C ILE A 414 11.82 -22.55 27.12
N TYR A 415 10.67 -22.00 26.77
CA TYR A 415 10.35 -20.59 26.84
C TYR A 415 9.01 -20.46 27.58
N ARG A 416 8.94 -19.47 28.47
CA ARG A 416 7.68 -19.01 29.03
C ARG A 416 7.15 -17.91 28.14
N ALA A 417 5.94 -18.10 27.62
CA ALA A 417 5.19 -17.05 26.96
C ALA A 417 4.38 -16.32 28.03
N GLU A 418 4.63 -15.03 28.17
CA GLU A 418 3.78 -14.13 28.93
C GLU A 418 2.95 -13.34 27.90
N PRO A 419 1.64 -13.65 27.75
CA PRO A 419 0.80 -12.92 26.81
C PRO A 419 0.70 -11.45 27.23
N HIS A 420 0.55 -10.57 26.25
CA HIS A 420 0.29 -9.18 26.55
C HIS A 420 -1.13 -9.02 27.13
N GLU A 421 -1.29 -8.10 28.06
CA GLU A 421 -2.64 -7.68 28.47
C GLU A 421 -3.22 -6.80 27.36
N LEU A 422 -4.52 -6.96 27.08
CA LEU A 422 -5.21 -6.09 26.12
C LEU A 422 -5.44 -4.72 26.76
N ASP A 423 -4.45 -3.84 26.61
CA ASP A 423 -4.47 -2.46 27.11
C ASP A 423 -3.99 -1.46 26.04
N ASP A 424 -4.05 -0.16 26.36
CA ASP A 424 -3.66 0.89 25.42
C ASP A 424 -2.16 0.83 25.06
N ALA A 425 -1.32 0.26 25.93
CA ALA A 425 0.11 0.12 25.66
C ALA A 425 0.36 -0.96 24.59
N PHE A 426 -0.33 -2.10 24.70
CA PHE A 426 -0.33 -3.14 23.66
C PHE A 426 -0.79 -2.56 22.32
N VAL A 427 -1.91 -1.84 22.30
CA VAL A 427 -2.46 -1.30 21.06
C VAL A 427 -1.50 -0.30 20.40
N GLN A 428 -0.86 0.57 21.18
CA GLN A 428 0.14 1.52 20.66
C GLN A 428 1.42 0.85 20.15
N GLU A 429 1.80 -0.30 20.71
CA GLU A 429 3.02 -1.02 20.32
C GLU A 429 2.79 -1.88 19.06
N PHE A 430 1.63 -2.51 18.95
CA PHE A 430 1.36 -3.55 17.95
C PHE A 430 0.36 -3.14 16.86
N THR A 431 -0.25 -1.95 16.96
CA THR A 431 -1.20 -1.45 15.97
C THR A 431 -0.94 0.03 15.65
N GLU A 432 -1.67 0.58 14.68
CA GLU A 432 -1.63 2.02 14.37
C GLU A 432 -2.52 2.89 15.29
N TYR A 433 -3.31 2.26 16.15
CA TYR A 433 -4.30 2.94 16.98
C TYR A 433 -3.69 3.38 18.31
N SER A 434 -4.26 4.44 18.90
CA SER A 434 -3.74 5.00 20.15
C SER A 434 -4.36 4.38 21.40
N SER A 435 -5.46 3.62 21.26
CA SER A 435 -6.19 3.03 22.38
C SER A 435 -7.02 1.80 21.98
N VAL A 436 -7.35 0.95 22.96
CA VAL A 436 -8.24 -0.20 22.78
C VAL A 436 -9.59 0.21 22.20
N GLU A 437 -10.14 1.34 22.65
CA GLU A 437 -11.43 1.86 22.17
C GLU A 437 -11.35 2.29 20.71
N GLU A 438 -10.28 2.99 20.31
CA GLU A 438 -10.09 3.40 18.92
C GLU A 438 -9.93 2.20 17.97
N TRP A 439 -9.17 1.17 18.39
CA TRP A 439 -9.00 -0.06 17.63
C TRP A 439 -10.32 -0.84 17.51
N ARG A 440 -11.06 -0.99 18.61
CA ARG A 440 -12.39 -1.61 18.63
C ARG A 440 -13.34 -0.90 17.67
N ASP A 441 -13.40 0.43 17.73
CA ASP A 441 -14.24 1.25 16.87
C ASP A 441 -13.86 1.08 15.40
N ALA A 442 -12.58 0.98 15.09
CA ALA A 442 -12.10 0.70 13.74
C ALA A 442 -12.54 -0.68 13.23
N LEU A 443 -12.42 -1.72 14.07
CA LEU A 443 -12.90 -3.07 13.75
C LEU A 443 -14.42 -3.13 13.55
N ILE A 444 -15.17 -2.41 14.38
CA ILE A 444 -16.64 -2.24 14.27
C ILE A 444 -16.99 -1.55 12.95
N ARG A 445 -16.34 -0.42 12.63
CA ARG A 445 -16.55 0.30 11.37
C ARG A 445 -16.24 -0.58 10.17
N GLY A 446 -15.13 -1.32 10.22
CA GLY A 446 -14.79 -2.33 9.23
C GLY A 446 -15.92 -3.35 9.09
N LYS A 447 -16.30 -4.06 10.16
CA LYS A 447 -17.36 -5.09 10.07
C LYS A 447 -18.69 -4.53 9.55
N MET A 448 -19.05 -3.28 9.87
CA MET A 448 -20.25 -2.63 9.35
C MET A 448 -20.15 -2.24 7.86
N SER A 449 -19.02 -1.71 7.39
CA SER A 449 -18.81 -1.40 5.97
C SER A 449 -18.79 -2.69 5.14
N TRP A 450 -18.07 -3.71 5.61
CA TRP A 450 -17.96 -5.01 4.95
C TRP A 450 -19.24 -5.86 5.00
N GLY A 451 -20.11 -5.70 5.99
CA GLY A 451 -21.37 -6.46 6.10
C GLY A 451 -22.55 -5.86 5.32
N SER A 452 -22.56 -4.54 5.13
CA SER A 452 -23.68 -3.82 4.51
C SER A 452 -23.57 -3.75 2.98
N VAL A 453 -22.37 -3.52 2.45
CA VAL A 453 -22.13 -3.34 1.00
C VAL A 453 -22.34 -4.63 0.19
N PRO A 454 -21.81 -5.81 0.59
CA PRO A 454 -22.05 -7.05 -0.16
C PRO A 454 -23.52 -7.48 -0.14
N ASN A 455 -24.24 -7.26 0.97
CA ASN A 455 -25.65 -7.65 1.08
C ASN A 455 -26.55 -6.73 0.25
N ALA A 456 -26.32 -5.42 0.26
CA ALA A 456 -27.03 -4.49 -0.62
C ALA A 456 -26.73 -4.80 -2.09
N TRP A 457 -25.48 -5.11 -2.42
CA TRP A 457 -25.10 -5.49 -3.77
C TRP A 457 -25.74 -6.78 -4.26
N HIS A 458 -25.76 -7.84 -3.44
CA HIS A 458 -26.44 -9.08 -3.80
C HIS A 458 -27.92 -8.83 -4.08
N GLN A 459 -28.59 -7.98 -3.29
CA GLN A 459 -29.99 -7.60 -3.54
C GLN A 459 -30.15 -6.81 -4.85
N VAL A 460 -29.22 -5.91 -5.17
CA VAL A 460 -29.19 -5.19 -6.46
C VAL A 460 -28.99 -6.17 -7.61
N LEU A 461 -28.04 -7.10 -7.50
CA LEU A 461 -27.77 -8.13 -8.51
C LEU A 461 -28.96 -9.07 -8.73
N GLU A 462 -29.58 -9.58 -7.66
CA GLU A 462 -30.74 -10.46 -7.75
C GLU A 462 -31.91 -9.81 -8.49
N LYS A 463 -32.09 -8.50 -8.34
CA LYS A 463 -33.14 -7.73 -9.01
C LYS A 463 -32.78 -7.34 -10.44
N LEU A 464 -31.53 -6.98 -10.70
CA LEU A 464 -31.11 -6.45 -12.00
C LEU A 464 -30.69 -7.53 -13.01
N LEU A 465 -30.01 -8.60 -12.57
CA LEU A 465 -29.55 -9.66 -13.48
C LEU A 465 -30.68 -10.27 -14.34
N PRO A 466 -31.91 -10.51 -13.81
CA PRO A 466 -33.00 -11.06 -14.63
C PRO A 466 -33.57 -10.10 -15.69
N VAL A 467 -33.39 -8.77 -15.53
CA VAL A 467 -33.96 -7.74 -16.42
C VAL A 467 -32.92 -7.12 -17.35
N CYS A 468 -31.65 -7.51 -17.21
CA CYS A 468 -30.56 -7.07 -18.06
C CYS A 468 -30.32 -8.04 -19.21
N GLN A 469 -30.10 -7.50 -20.41
CA GLN A 469 -29.67 -8.30 -21.56
C GLN A 469 -28.16 -8.15 -21.71
N PHE A 470 -27.46 -9.28 -21.73
CA PHE A 470 -26.00 -9.36 -21.88
C PHE A 470 -25.67 -10.01 -23.21
N GLU A 471 -24.83 -9.35 -24.01
CA GLU A 471 -24.21 -9.93 -25.19
C GLU A 471 -22.80 -10.42 -24.80
N LEU A 472 -22.63 -11.74 -24.68
CA LEU A 472 -21.38 -12.39 -24.23
C LEU A 472 -20.89 -13.40 -25.28
N ASP A 473 -19.60 -13.34 -25.62
CA ASP A 473 -18.93 -14.36 -26.44
C ASP A 473 -18.61 -15.59 -25.58
N GLU A 474 -19.59 -16.50 -25.47
CA GLU A 474 -19.50 -17.66 -24.57
C GLU A 474 -18.38 -18.65 -24.93
N ASP A 475 -18.04 -18.77 -26.20
CA ASP A 475 -17.02 -19.72 -26.68
C ASP A 475 -15.62 -19.25 -26.22
N ARG A 476 -15.34 -17.95 -26.28
CA ARG A 476 -14.08 -17.40 -25.78
C ARG A 476 -13.96 -17.40 -24.27
N ILE A 477 -15.06 -17.17 -23.54
CA ILE A 477 -15.07 -17.29 -22.07
C ILE A 477 -14.69 -18.73 -21.68
N ARG A 478 -15.18 -19.72 -22.44
CA ARG A 478 -14.86 -21.14 -22.21
C ARG A 478 -13.40 -21.48 -22.56
N GLU A 479 -12.79 -20.82 -23.53
CA GLU A 479 -11.38 -21.02 -23.91
C GLU A 479 -10.38 -20.48 -22.88
N LYS A 480 -10.74 -19.41 -22.14
CA LYS A 480 -9.84 -18.73 -21.20
C LYS A 480 -9.99 -19.19 -19.73
N MET A 481 -10.95 -20.04 -19.38
CA MET A 481 -11.33 -20.32 -17.98
C MET A 481 -11.46 -21.82 -17.63
N THR A 482 -11.08 -22.15 -16.39
CA THR A 482 -11.25 -23.49 -15.79
C THR A 482 -12.69 -23.72 -15.30
N ASP A 483 -13.39 -22.66 -14.85
CA ASP A 483 -14.82 -22.67 -14.52
C ASP A 483 -15.60 -21.58 -15.32
N PRO A 484 -16.26 -21.95 -16.43
CA PRO A 484 -16.99 -21.00 -17.26
C PRO A 484 -18.24 -20.38 -16.61
N GLN A 485 -18.79 -20.95 -15.53
CA GLN A 485 -20.01 -20.41 -14.90
C GLN A 485 -19.68 -19.26 -13.96
N MET A 486 -18.63 -19.41 -13.14
CA MET A 486 -18.13 -18.31 -12.29
C MET A 486 -17.67 -17.12 -13.14
N ALA A 487 -16.91 -17.40 -14.21
CA ALA A 487 -16.49 -16.41 -15.19
C ALA A 487 -17.64 -15.58 -15.77
N LYS A 488 -18.71 -16.25 -16.18
CA LYS A 488 -19.91 -15.59 -16.74
C LYS A 488 -20.59 -14.70 -15.70
N ALA A 489 -20.65 -15.12 -14.45
CA ALA A 489 -21.25 -14.32 -13.39
C ALA A 489 -20.46 -13.03 -13.16
N ALA A 490 -19.13 -13.12 -13.04
CA ALA A 490 -18.26 -11.97 -12.84
C ALA A 490 -18.28 -10.98 -14.02
N ILE A 491 -18.29 -11.48 -15.26
CA ILE A 491 -18.37 -10.61 -16.45
C ILE A 491 -19.74 -9.89 -16.52
N ARG A 492 -20.83 -10.58 -16.19
CA ARG A 492 -22.17 -9.97 -16.13
C ARG A 492 -22.23 -8.89 -15.06
N GLU A 493 -21.65 -9.17 -13.90
CA GLU A 493 -21.55 -8.20 -12.81
C GLU A 493 -20.77 -6.95 -13.25
N TYR A 494 -19.59 -7.13 -13.83
CA TYR A 494 -18.76 -6.05 -14.35
C TYR A 494 -19.52 -5.16 -15.35
N LEU A 495 -20.16 -5.78 -16.35
CA LEU A 495 -20.91 -5.06 -17.37
C LEU A 495 -22.15 -4.36 -16.83
N LEU A 496 -22.79 -4.94 -15.81
CA LEU A 496 -23.93 -4.35 -15.14
C LEU A 496 -23.52 -3.09 -14.36
N VAL A 497 -22.44 -3.16 -13.57
CA VAL A 497 -21.89 -1.99 -12.85
C VAL A 497 -21.60 -0.86 -13.82
N GLN A 498 -20.91 -1.17 -14.93
CA GLN A 498 -20.55 -0.18 -15.94
C GLN A 498 -21.77 0.45 -16.60
N ALA A 499 -22.77 -0.36 -17.00
CA ALA A 499 -23.99 0.16 -17.63
C ALA A 499 -24.80 1.06 -16.69
N ILE A 500 -24.86 0.71 -15.39
CA ILE A 500 -25.54 1.55 -14.38
C ILE A 500 -24.76 2.84 -14.17
N ALA A 501 -23.43 2.76 -14.04
CA ALA A 501 -22.58 3.93 -13.88
C ALA A 501 -22.73 4.91 -15.06
N GLU A 502 -22.74 4.40 -16.29
CA GLU A 502 -22.99 5.19 -17.50
C GLU A 502 -24.40 5.79 -17.53
N HIS A 503 -25.43 5.03 -17.12
CA HIS A 503 -26.81 5.50 -17.08
C HIS A 503 -27.02 6.67 -16.11
N TYR A 504 -26.41 6.60 -14.92
CA TYR A 504 -26.54 7.63 -13.88
C TYR A 504 -25.44 8.71 -13.92
N GLY A 505 -24.48 8.62 -14.86
CA GLY A 505 -23.35 9.54 -14.94
C GLY A 505 -22.40 9.44 -13.74
N ILE A 506 -22.27 8.26 -13.15
CA ILE A 506 -21.35 7.99 -12.04
C ILE A 506 -19.92 7.88 -12.60
N ALA A 507 -19.06 8.78 -12.14
CA ALA A 507 -17.63 8.73 -12.43
C ALA A 507 -16.83 8.41 -11.16
N VAL A 508 -15.78 7.62 -11.31
CA VAL A 508 -14.78 7.37 -10.27
C VAL A 508 -13.52 8.15 -10.60
N THR A 509 -13.22 9.11 -9.74
CA THR A 509 -12.01 9.92 -9.76
C THR A 509 -10.88 9.23 -9.01
N ASP A 510 -9.64 9.67 -9.21
CA ASP A 510 -8.50 9.11 -8.46
C ASP A 510 -8.64 9.34 -6.95
N ALA A 511 -9.28 10.45 -6.54
CA ALA A 511 -9.58 10.72 -5.14
C ALA A 511 -10.55 9.68 -4.54
N ASP A 512 -11.55 9.23 -5.32
CA ASP A 512 -12.46 8.16 -4.88
C ASP A 512 -11.73 6.83 -4.72
N VAL A 513 -10.78 6.53 -5.63
CA VAL A 513 -9.95 5.33 -5.54
C VAL A 513 -9.05 5.39 -4.31
N GLN A 514 -8.43 6.54 -4.02
CA GLN A 514 -7.61 6.73 -2.82
C GLN A 514 -8.43 6.67 -1.53
N ALA A 515 -9.64 7.23 -1.53
CA ALA A 515 -10.57 7.11 -0.40
C ALA A 515 -10.93 5.64 -0.16
N TYR A 516 -11.28 4.90 -1.22
CA TYR A 516 -11.56 3.47 -1.14
C TYR A 516 -10.37 2.68 -0.57
N ILE A 517 -9.17 2.91 -1.12
CA ILE A 517 -7.93 2.29 -0.65
C ILE A 517 -7.69 2.57 0.83
N SER A 518 -7.87 3.82 1.26
CA SER A 518 -7.63 4.24 2.64
C SER A 518 -8.67 3.66 3.61
N GLU A 519 -9.96 3.72 3.24
CA GLU A 519 -11.08 3.21 4.04
C GLU A 519 -10.99 1.69 4.22
N HIS A 520 -10.55 0.98 3.19
CA HIS A 520 -10.46 -0.47 3.18
C HIS A 520 -9.05 -1.00 3.52
N GLN A 521 -8.13 -0.09 3.88
CA GLN A 521 -6.74 -0.38 4.22
C GLN A 521 -6.05 -1.28 3.17
N ILE A 522 -6.28 -0.98 1.89
CA ILE A 522 -5.77 -1.78 0.77
C ILE A 522 -4.31 -1.42 0.51
N TYR A 523 -3.43 -2.37 0.79
CA TYR A 523 -2.01 -2.20 0.52
C TYR A 523 -1.66 -2.54 -0.93
N LEU A 524 -1.52 -1.52 -1.78
CA LEU A 524 -1.15 -1.67 -3.20
C LEU A 524 0.36 -1.89 -3.40
N TYR A 525 0.87 -3.09 -3.09
CA TYR A 525 2.28 -3.43 -3.32
C TYR A 525 2.51 -4.12 -4.69
N GLY A 526 3.37 -3.55 -5.53
CA GLY A 526 3.99 -4.24 -6.68
C GLY A 526 3.15 -4.47 -7.95
N LEU A 527 1.84 -4.23 -7.93
CA LEU A 527 0.96 -4.35 -9.11
C LEU A 527 0.21 -3.04 -9.42
N PRO A 528 0.91 -1.93 -9.74
CA PRO A 528 0.32 -0.59 -9.79
C PRO A 528 -0.75 -0.43 -10.87
N GLY A 529 -0.79 -1.28 -11.89
CA GLY A 529 -1.78 -1.21 -12.98
C GLY A 529 -3.07 -1.97 -12.68
N THR A 530 -2.97 -3.27 -12.41
CA THR A 530 -4.15 -4.15 -12.25
C THR A 530 -4.83 -3.94 -10.91
N ALA A 531 -4.09 -3.76 -9.82
CA ALA A 531 -4.67 -3.55 -8.50
C ALA A 531 -5.37 -2.19 -8.39
N LEU A 532 -4.82 -1.13 -9.02
CA LEU A 532 -5.49 0.17 -9.09
C LEU A 532 -6.76 0.11 -9.94
N THR A 533 -6.76 -0.67 -11.03
CA THR A 533 -7.96 -0.90 -11.85
C THR A 533 -9.04 -1.65 -11.08
N ALA A 534 -8.66 -2.66 -10.29
CA ALA A 534 -9.57 -3.37 -9.39
C ALA A 534 -10.14 -2.43 -8.33
N CYS A 535 -9.31 -1.60 -7.68
CA CYS A 535 -9.77 -0.60 -6.71
C CYS A 535 -10.72 0.42 -7.35
N LYS A 536 -10.44 0.86 -8.58
CA LYS A 536 -11.31 1.75 -9.33
C LYS A 536 -12.66 1.13 -9.64
N TRP A 537 -12.68 -0.15 -10.00
CA TRP A 537 -13.92 -0.88 -10.22
C TRP A 537 -14.70 -1.07 -8.92
N ARG A 538 -14.04 -1.43 -7.82
CA ARG A 538 -14.70 -1.59 -6.51
C ARG A 538 -15.28 -0.27 -6.01
N ALA A 539 -14.54 0.85 -6.13
CA ALA A 539 -15.06 2.19 -5.85
C ALA A 539 -16.25 2.56 -6.75
N MET A 540 -16.24 2.16 -8.03
CA MET A 540 -17.38 2.37 -8.94
C MET A 540 -18.61 1.60 -8.49
N ARG A 541 -18.40 0.33 -8.12
CA ARG A 541 -19.45 -0.55 -7.62
C ARG A 541 -20.08 0.02 -6.35
N GLU A 542 -19.30 0.56 -5.41
CA GLU A 542 -19.83 1.20 -4.21
C GLU A 542 -20.70 2.41 -4.53
N LYS A 543 -20.24 3.31 -5.40
CA LYS A 543 -21.05 4.46 -5.83
C LYS A 543 -22.33 4.04 -6.55
N VAL A 544 -22.27 2.97 -7.34
CA VAL A 544 -23.46 2.37 -7.97
C VAL A 544 -24.42 1.85 -6.91
N ILE A 545 -23.94 1.15 -5.88
CA ILE A 545 -24.76 0.66 -4.76
C ILE A 545 -25.40 1.82 -4.02
N GLU A 546 -24.64 2.87 -3.71
CA GLU A 546 -25.16 4.09 -3.08
C GLU A 546 -26.28 4.69 -3.92
N LYS A 547 -26.05 4.90 -5.22
CA LYS A 547 -27.05 5.47 -6.13
C LYS A 547 -28.33 4.63 -6.24
N MET A 548 -28.20 3.30 -6.21
CA MET A 548 -29.33 2.38 -6.32
C MET A 548 -30.09 2.18 -4.99
N THR A 549 -29.53 2.67 -3.88
CA THR A 549 -30.14 2.58 -2.54
C THR A 549 -30.63 3.93 -2.00
N GLU A 550 -30.37 5.02 -2.71
CA GLU A 550 -31.01 6.34 -2.56
C GLU A 550 -32.43 6.36 -3.16
#